data_AF-A0A8J4GTD6-F1
#
_entry.id   AF-A0A8J4GTD6-F1
#
_cell.length_a   1.000
_cell.length_b   1.000
_cell.length_c   1.000
_cell.angle_alpha   90.00
_cell.angle_beta   90.00
_cell.angle_gamma   90.00
#
_symmetry.space_group_name_H-M   'P 1'
#
loop_
_entity.id
_entity.type
_entity.pdbx_description
1 polymer ?
#
loop_
_entity_poly.entity_id
_entity_poly.type
_entity_poly.pdbx_seq_one_letter_code
_entity_poly.pdbx_strand_id
1 'polypeptide(L)'
;MTVSVPPQAPRFHYVYIPADVDEEIQELELDVPPGREVECLLDTLKAHFRRAGGEKTAAQRQAHRKHLIEQVGGEEAASKMSDEMMSAALDIQMVETVPLLVNCRDSGYVGVNLYCDDQAQFKDLLNNPRASQIADCCGRPVQIRGDAFLGRLFDNDDAFVRMDFRLSEVSSAAPWVAAAAAQVARRMRQGDQAADFLAQMQRQQRQQKLRPAVTVRELSPAEREKEAGNAAVKAGDWEAAVACYSAALDLDPELVAAANNRALALLRLGRHQEAEWDCSKVLEKEPSNVKALLRRATARSATGRTAEAVSDLQAVIALEPHNKEAAAELAKLAPPPPTVDVKDATAADNTAAQ
;
A
#
# COMPACT_ATOMS: atom_id res chain seq x y z
N MET A 1 -9.62 -6.62 -20.34
CA MET A 1 -10.86 -6.68 -21.13
C MET A 1 -11.48 -5.30 -21.04
N THR A 2 -11.50 -4.56 -22.13
CA THR A 2 -12.16 -3.25 -22.21
C THR A 2 -13.66 -3.47 -22.07
N VAL A 3 -14.29 -2.86 -21.06
CA VAL A 3 -15.74 -2.89 -20.91
C VAL A 3 -16.33 -1.90 -21.92
N SER A 4 -17.33 -2.33 -22.68
CA SER A 4 -18.01 -1.47 -23.65
C SER A 4 -18.78 -0.38 -22.91
N VAL A 5 -18.53 0.89 -23.23
CA VAL A 5 -19.29 2.03 -22.70
C VAL A 5 -20.69 2.02 -23.33
N PRO A 6 -21.78 2.09 -22.53
CA PRO A 6 -23.13 2.22 -23.05
C PRO A 6 -23.31 3.55 -23.81
N PRO A 7 -24.13 3.61 -24.88
CA PRO A 7 -24.43 4.88 -25.52
C PRO A 7 -25.25 5.79 -24.59
N GLN A 8 -24.92 7.08 -24.55
CA GLN A 8 -25.72 8.06 -23.82
C GLN A 8 -27.05 8.31 -24.56
N ALA A 9 -28.15 7.93 -23.92
CA ALA A 9 -29.48 8.25 -24.41
C ALA A 9 -29.81 9.74 -24.18
N PRO A 10 -30.63 10.39 -25.02
CA PRO A 10 -31.02 11.79 -24.84
C PRO A 10 -31.91 11.99 -23.61
N ARG A 11 -32.39 10.90 -23.00
CA ARG A 11 -33.28 10.86 -21.86
C ARG A 11 -33.13 9.54 -21.12
N PHE A 12 -33.52 9.50 -19.86
CA PHE A 12 -33.51 8.28 -19.05
C PHE A 12 -34.64 8.29 -18.02
N HIS A 13 -35.00 7.10 -17.55
CA HIS A 13 -36.00 6.89 -16.52
C HIS A 13 -35.36 6.67 -15.16
N TYR A 14 -36.04 7.15 -14.13
CA TYR A 14 -35.66 7.01 -12.73
C TYR A 14 -36.93 6.87 -11.89
N VAL A 15 -36.80 6.39 -10.66
CA VAL A 15 -37.97 6.08 -9.81
C VAL A 15 -38.06 7.07 -8.67
N TYR A 16 -39.24 7.61 -8.45
CA TYR A 16 -39.60 8.46 -7.32
C TYR A 16 -40.38 7.66 -6.27
N ILE A 17 -39.94 7.74 -5.02
CA ILE A 17 -40.51 7.04 -3.86
C ILE A 17 -40.97 8.11 -2.86
N PRO A 18 -42.27 8.48 -2.87
CA PRO A 18 -42.81 9.44 -1.93
C PRO A 18 -42.64 8.98 -0.48
N ALA A 19 -42.45 9.93 0.44
CA ALA A 19 -42.47 9.66 1.88
C ALA A 19 -43.86 9.24 2.37
N ASP A 20 -44.90 9.84 1.78
CA ASP A 20 -46.29 9.47 2.03
C ASP A 20 -46.56 8.07 1.45
N VAL A 21 -46.93 7.13 2.32
CA VAL A 21 -47.18 5.74 1.94
C VAL A 21 -48.46 5.56 1.13
N ASP A 22 -49.37 6.53 1.18
CA ASP A 22 -50.62 6.54 0.42
C ASP A 22 -50.40 7.01 -1.02
N GLU A 23 -49.29 7.70 -1.32
CA GLU A 23 -48.88 8.03 -2.68
C GLU A 23 -48.13 6.86 -3.33
N GLU A 24 -48.48 6.53 -4.58
CA GLU A 24 -47.81 5.46 -5.34
C GLU A 24 -46.36 5.83 -5.70
N ILE A 25 -45.51 4.81 -5.80
CA ILE A 25 -44.15 4.96 -6.34
C ILE A 25 -44.27 5.22 -7.85
N GLN A 26 -43.57 6.22 -8.35
CA GLN A 26 -43.72 6.69 -9.73
C GLN A 26 -42.45 6.48 -10.54
N GLU A 27 -42.63 6.17 -11.82
CA GLU A 27 -41.56 6.25 -12.81
C GLU A 27 -41.56 7.66 -13.43
N LEU A 28 -40.40 8.31 -13.44
CA LEU A 28 -40.18 9.64 -14.00
C LEU A 28 -39.14 9.57 -15.11
N GLU A 29 -39.18 10.56 -16.01
CA GLU A 29 -38.29 10.67 -17.16
C GLU A 29 -37.56 12.03 -17.09
N LEU A 30 -36.27 12.04 -17.43
CA LEU A 30 -35.47 13.25 -17.48
C LEU A 30 -34.62 13.30 -18.76
N ASP A 31 -34.64 14.45 -19.43
CA ASP A 31 -33.74 14.72 -20.55
C ASP A 31 -32.31 14.92 -20.07
N VAL A 32 -31.36 14.55 -20.92
CA VAL A 32 -29.92 14.68 -20.67
C VAL A 32 -29.35 15.77 -21.57
N PRO A 33 -29.16 17.00 -21.06
CA PRO A 33 -28.49 18.04 -21.82
C PRO A 33 -27.05 17.63 -22.11
N PRO A 34 -26.52 17.89 -23.33
CA PRO A 34 -25.13 17.56 -23.66
C PRO A 34 -24.14 18.19 -22.66
N GLY A 35 -23.25 17.38 -22.10
CA GLY A 35 -22.23 17.83 -21.13
C GLY A 35 -22.76 18.06 -19.70
N ARG A 36 -24.03 17.71 -19.42
CA ARG A 36 -24.64 17.78 -18.08
C ARG A 36 -25.15 16.43 -17.58
N GLU A 37 -24.59 15.34 -18.09
CA GLU A 37 -24.98 13.95 -17.79
C GLU A 37 -24.95 13.67 -16.28
N VAL A 38 -23.91 14.17 -15.60
CA VAL A 38 -23.74 14.01 -14.15
C VAL A 38 -24.74 14.85 -13.37
N GLU A 39 -24.82 16.14 -13.69
CA GLU A 39 -25.51 17.17 -12.91
C GLU A 39 -27.03 17.18 -13.11
N CYS A 40 -27.52 16.78 -14.27
CA CYS A 40 -28.93 16.92 -14.66
C CYS A 40 -29.90 16.36 -13.60
N LEU A 41 -29.67 15.11 -13.15
CA LEU A 41 -30.50 14.50 -12.12
C LEU A 41 -30.33 15.23 -10.78
N LEU A 42 -29.09 15.49 -10.36
CA LEU A 42 -28.81 16.07 -9.05
C LEU A 42 -29.44 17.46 -8.91
N ASP A 43 -29.43 18.27 -9.95
CA ASP A 43 -30.05 19.60 -9.91
C ASP A 43 -31.59 19.53 -9.86
N THR A 44 -32.19 18.59 -10.60
CA THR A 44 -33.63 18.29 -10.51
C THR A 44 -34.02 17.88 -9.09
N LEU A 45 -33.24 16.98 -8.46
CA LEU A 45 -33.52 16.50 -7.10
C LEU A 45 -33.28 17.59 -6.05
N LYS A 46 -32.23 18.40 -6.17
CA LYS A 46 -32.01 19.57 -5.29
C LYS A 46 -33.22 20.51 -5.34
N ALA A 47 -33.76 20.79 -6.54
CA ALA A 47 -34.94 21.62 -6.70
C ALA A 47 -36.21 20.98 -6.11
N HIS A 48 -36.33 19.65 -6.15
CA HIS A 48 -37.38 18.92 -5.45
C HIS A 48 -37.28 19.10 -3.93
N PHE A 49 -36.13 18.79 -3.33
CA PHE A 49 -35.95 18.84 -1.87
C PHE A 49 -36.07 20.24 -1.27
N ARG A 50 -35.72 21.30 -2.01
CA ARG A 50 -36.02 22.68 -1.61
C ARG A 50 -37.52 22.96 -1.52
N ARG A 51 -38.33 22.38 -2.41
CA ARG A 51 -39.78 22.59 -2.46
C ARG A 51 -40.52 21.69 -1.48
N ALA A 52 -40.16 20.41 -1.41
CA ALA A 52 -40.82 19.41 -0.58
C ALA A 52 -40.44 19.51 0.91
N GLY A 53 -39.22 19.96 1.22
CA GLY A 53 -38.66 19.90 2.58
C GLY A 53 -39.15 20.98 3.56
N GLY A 54 -39.92 21.97 3.10
CA GLY A 54 -40.38 23.09 3.92
C GLY A 54 -39.24 23.96 4.50
N GLU A 55 -39.60 25.01 5.25
CA GLU A 55 -38.62 25.85 5.95
C GLU A 55 -38.36 25.32 7.37
N LYS A 56 -37.08 25.25 7.75
CA LYS A 56 -36.68 24.91 9.11
C LYS A 56 -37.17 25.97 10.10
N THR A 57 -37.80 25.51 11.18
CA THR A 57 -38.10 26.33 12.36
C THR A 57 -36.82 26.87 13.01
N ALA A 58 -36.94 27.91 13.85
CA ALA A 58 -35.80 28.47 14.57
C ALA A 58 -35.05 27.42 15.42
N ALA A 59 -35.79 26.52 16.07
CA ALA A 59 -35.21 25.43 16.86
C ALA A 59 -34.44 24.43 15.99
N GLN A 60 -35.00 24.05 14.84
CA GLN A 60 -34.32 23.17 13.87
C GLN A 60 -33.08 23.82 13.28
N ARG A 61 -33.12 25.12 12.96
CA ARG A 61 -31.93 25.87 12.51
C ARG A 61 -30.85 25.91 13.58
N GLN A 62 -31.23 26.11 14.85
CA GLN A 62 -30.29 26.10 15.96
C GLN A 62 -29.65 24.72 16.17
N ALA A 63 -30.43 23.64 16.08
CA ALA A 63 -29.92 22.27 16.15
C ALA A 63 -28.96 21.97 14.98
N HIS A 64 -29.32 22.37 13.76
CA HIS A 64 -28.46 22.23 12.58
C HIS A 64 -27.16 23.03 12.71
N ARG A 65 -27.22 24.26 13.23
CA ARG A 65 -26.04 25.10 13.52
C ARG A 65 -25.11 24.40 14.50
N LYS A 66 -25.64 23.85 15.58
CA LYS A 66 -24.83 23.13 16.57
C LYS A 66 -24.11 21.93 15.93
N HIS A 67 -24.82 21.14 15.13
CA HIS A 67 -24.23 20.01 14.43
C HIS A 67 -23.13 20.42 13.45
N LEU A 68 -23.35 21.50 12.69
CA LEU A 68 -22.35 22.03 11.76
C LEU A 68 -21.08 22.51 12.49
N ILE A 69 -21.24 23.19 13.64
CA ILE A 69 -20.11 23.63 14.48
C ILE A 69 -19.28 22.43 14.95
N GLU A 70 -19.92 21.35 15.37
CA GLU A 70 -19.23 20.12 15.77
C GLU A 70 -18.44 19.51 14.60
N GLN A 71 -19.00 19.51 13.38
CA GLN A 71 -18.32 18.98 12.19
C GLN A 71 -17.09 19.80 11.76
N VAL A 72 -17.12 21.13 11.92
CA VAL A 72 -16.00 22.00 11.51
C VAL A 72 -14.88 22.09 12.55
N GLY A 73 -14.94 21.31 13.63
CA GLY A 73 -13.90 21.26 14.66
C GLY A 73 -14.19 22.10 15.92
N GLY A 74 -15.45 22.43 16.17
CA GLY A 74 -15.90 23.10 17.40
C GLY A 74 -16.01 24.62 17.29
N GLU A 75 -16.36 25.26 18.42
CA GLU A 75 -16.67 26.69 18.48
C GLU A 75 -15.49 27.59 18.04
N GLU A 76 -14.26 27.16 18.29
CA GLU A 76 -13.05 27.91 17.92
C GLU A 76 -12.92 28.04 16.39
N ALA A 77 -13.18 26.96 15.65
CA ALA A 77 -13.19 26.99 14.18
C ALA A 77 -14.41 27.76 13.64
N ALA A 78 -15.58 27.57 14.25
CA ALA A 78 -16.80 28.28 13.89
C ALA A 78 -16.70 29.80 14.10
N SER A 79 -15.93 30.26 15.09
CA SER A 79 -15.72 31.69 15.36
C SER A 79 -15.03 32.45 14.21
N LYS A 80 -14.39 31.71 13.29
CA LYS A 80 -13.76 32.25 12.08
C LYS A 80 -14.75 32.43 10.92
N MET A 81 -15.98 31.96 11.05
CA MET A 81 -17.05 32.14 10.06
C MET A 81 -17.93 33.33 10.47
N SER A 82 -18.28 34.20 9.53
CA SER A 82 -19.28 35.24 9.81
C SER A 82 -20.67 34.63 9.99
N ASP A 83 -21.58 35.34 10.65
CA ASP A 83 -22.96 34.89 10.81
C ASP A 83 -23.66 34.74 9.44
N GLU A 84 -23.32 35.57 8.45
CA GLU A 84 -23.80 35.42 7.07
C GLU A 84 -23.26 34.14 6.42
N MET A 85 -21.98 33.82 6.60
CA MET A 85 -21.39 32.58 6.08
C MET A 85 -22.01 31.34 6.74
N MET A 86 -22.28 31.42 8.05
CA MET A 86 -22.95 30.36 8.80
C MET A 86 -24.40 30.19 8.32
N SER A 87 -25.15 31.28 8.14
CA SER A 87 -26.51 31.22 7.61
C SER A 87 -26.53 30.62 6.20
N ALA A 88 -25.65 31.08 5.31
CA ALA A 88 -25.53 30.56 3.97
C ALA A 88 -25.25 29.05 3.98
N ALA A 89 -24.33 28.58 4.83
CA ALA A 89 -24.01 27.16 4.97
C ALA A 89 -25.22 26.32 5.42
N LEU A 90 -26.05 26.83 6.33
CA LEU A 90 -27.26 26.14 6.81
C LEU A 90 -28.37 26.01 5.74
N ASP A 91 -28.33 26.88 4.73
CA ASP A 91 -29.27 26.96 3.63
C ASP A 91 -28.78 26.21 2.37
N ILE A 92 -27.54 25.70 2.35
CA ILE A 92 -27.02 24.89 1.25
C ILE A 92 -27.82 23.58 1.18
N GLN A 93 -28.73 23.47 0.21
CA GLN A 93 -29.39 22.21 -0.11
C GLN A 93 -28.46 21.33 -0.97
N MET A 94 -28.14 20.13 -0.49
CA MET A 94 -27.47 19.10 -1.26
C MET A 94 -28.41 17.92 -1.54
N VAL A 95 -27.88 16.90 -2.19
CA VAL A 95 -28.54 15.60 -2.37
C VAL A 95 -27.62 14.59 -1.73
N GLU A 96 -28.11 13.91 -0.70
CA GLU A 96 -27.41 12.77 -0.12
C GLU A 96 -27.53 11.58 -1.08
N THR A 97 -26.41 10.91 -1.33
CA THR A 97 -26.35 9.73 -2.20
C THR A 97 -25.99 8.51 -1.39
N VAL A 98 -26.92 7.56 -1.31
CA VAL A 98 -26.74 6.25 -0.72
C VAL A 98 -26.47 5.24 -1.85
N PRO A 99 -25.21 4.81 -2.06
CA PRO A 99 -24.89 3.89 -3.15
C PRO A 99 -25.38 2.49 -2.80
N LEU A 100 -26.45 2.02 -3.44
CA LEU A 100 -27.02 0.70 -3.19
C LEU A 100 -26.19 -0.39 -3.86
N LEU A 101 -26.03 -0.30 -5.18
CA LEU A 101 -25.10 -1.10 -5.97
C LEU A 101 -23.90 -0.23 -6.35
N VAL A 102 -22.70 -0.62 -5.94
CA VAL A 102 -21.48 0.13 -6.25
C VAL A 102 -21.05 -0.19 -7.68
N ASN A 103 -20.78 0.86 -8.47
CA ASN A 103 -20.18 0.77 -9.80
C ASN A 103 -18.73 0.31 -9.68
N CYS A 104 -18.48 -0.96 -9.94
CA CYS A 104 -17.15 -1.52 -9.95
C CYS A 104 -17.04 -2.58 -11.05
N ARG A 105 -15.84 -3.13 -11.23
CA ARG A 105 -15.60 -4.14 -12.26
C ARG A 105 -16.58 -5.32 -12.21
N ASP A 106 -16.98 -5.76 -11.01
CA ASP A 106 -17.91 -6.87 -10.81
C ASP A 106 -19.34 -6.54 -11.26
N SER A 107 -19.76 -5.27 -11.19
CA SER A 107 -21.07 -4.81 -11.66
C SER A 107 -21.02 -4.33 -13.12
N GLY A 108 -19.90 -4.53 -13.82
CA GLY A 108 -19.68 -3.97 -15.15
C GLY A 108 -19.67 -2.44 -15.14
N TYR A 109 -19.21 -1.84 -14.04
CA TYR A 109 -19.20 -0.39 -13.80
C TYR A 109 -20.59 0.25 -13.75
N VAL A 110 -21.64 -0.56 -13.58
CA VAL A 110 -23.01 -0.07 -13.36
C VAL A 110 -23.27 0.09 -11.87
N GLY A 111 -23.80 1.24 -11.48
CA GLY A 111 -24.22 1.56 -10.12
C GLY A 111 -25.70 1.88 -10.03
N VAL A 112 -26.29 1.63 -8.87
CA VAL A 112 -27.66 2.05 -8.52
C VAL A 112 -27.57 2.83 -7.22
N ASN A 113 -28.07 4.07 -7.26
CA ASN A 113 -28.02 5.00 -6.15
C ASN A 113 -29.43 5.33 -5.68
N LEU A 114 -29.58 5.44 -4.36
CA LEU A 114 -30.71 6.08 -3.72
C LEU A 114 -30.32 7.51 -3.35
N TYR A 115 -31.17 8.47 -3.73
CA TYR A 115 -30.96 9.89 -3.49
C TYR A 115 -32.01 10.39 -2.52
N CYS A 116 -31.58 11.07 -1.46
CA CYS A 116 -32.45 11.64 -0.42
C CYS A 116 -31.99 13.04 -0.01
N ASP A 117 -32.82 13.72 0.78
CA ASP A 117 -32.53 15.05 1.32
C ASP A 117 -31.49 14.96 2.44
N ASP A 118 -30.33 15.59 2.26
CA ASP A 118 -29.22 15.61 3.23
C ASP A 118 -29.61 16.29 4.56
N GLN A 119 -30.68 17.08 4.52
CA GLN A 119 -31.18 17.82 5.66
C GLN A 119 -32.46 17.24 6.24
N ALA A 120 -32.90 16.06 5.78
CA ALA A 120 -34.17 15.45 6.20
C ALA A 120 -34.30 15.31 7.72
N GLN A 121 -33.19 14.98 8.40
CA GLN A 121 -33.13 14.86 9.86
C GLN A 121 -33.40 16.20 10.59
N PHE A 122 -33.00 17.32 9.99
CA PHE A 122 -33.19 18.65 10.58
C PHE A 122 -34.54 19.27 10.20
N LYS A 123 -35.14 18.82 9.09
CA LYS A 123 -36.47 19.24 8.61
C LYS A 123 -37.61 18.44 9.25
N ASP A 124 -37.28 17.42 10.07
CA ASP A 124 -38.22 16.47 10.67
C ASP A 124 -39.16 15.81 9.65
N LEU A 125 -38.63 15.49 8.46
CA LEU A 125 -39.42 14.86 7.40
C LEU A 125 -39.90 13.48 7.84
N LEU A 126 -41.04 13.04 7.29
CA LEU A 126 -41.62 11.72 7.56
C LEU A 126 -40.62 10.60 7.28
N ASN A 127 -40.69 9.53 8.06
CA ASN A 127 -39.93 8.32 7.75
C ASN A 127 -40.45 7.71 6.45
N ASN A 128 -39.56 7.33 5.55
CA ASN A 128 -39.92 6.66 4.30
C ASN A 128 -39.60 5.15 4.43
N PRO A 129 -40.58 4.33 4.87
CA PRO A 129 -40.35 2.91 5.12
C PRO A 129 -40.04 2.14 3.83
N ARG A 130 -40.61 2.56 2.70
CA ARG A 130 -40.41 1.91 1.40
C ARG A 130 -38.98 2.09 0.91
N ALA A 131 -38.47 3.33 0.94
CA ALA A 131 -37.08 3.63 0.59
C ALA A 131 -36.07 2.95 1.53
N SER A 132 -36.36 2.97 2.85
CA SER A 132 -35.53 2.30 3.86
C SER A 132 -35.47 0.78 3.65
N GLN A 133 -36.60 0.16 3.32
CA GLN A 133 -36.68 -1.28 3.06
C GLN A 133 -35.93 -1.68 1.78
N ILE A 134 -35.95 -0.85 0.74
CA ILE A 134 -35.16 -1.08 -0.48
C ILE A 134 -33.66 -1.08 -0.16
N ALA A 135 -33.20 -0.11 0.66
CA ALA A 135 -31.80 -0.06 1.08
C ALA A 135 -31.41 -1.27 1.95
N ASP A 136 -32.30 -1.68 2.86
CA ASP A 136 -32.10 -2.87 3.70
C ASP A 136 -31.99 -4.16 2.86
N CYS A 137 -32.84 -4.34 1.84
CA CYS A 137 -32.74 -5.44 0.89
C CYS A 137 -31.40 -5.46 0.12
N CYS A 138 -30.76 -4.31 -0.06
CA CYS A 138 -29.43 -4.21 -0.65
C CYS A 138 -28.29 -4.46 0.36
N GLY A 139 -28.62 -4.87 1.59
CA GLY A 139 -27.66 -5.08 2.68
C GLY A 139 -27.20 -3.79 3.35
N ARG A 140 -27.92 -2.68 3.17
CA ARG A 140 -27.58 -1.36 3.72
C ARG A 140 -28.71 -0.83 4.60
N PRO A 141 -28.82 -1.28 5.86
CA PRO A 141 -29.85 -0.79 6.75
C PRO A 141 -29.59 0.69 7.07
N VAL A 142 -30.38 1.57 6.48
CA VAL A 142 -30.37 3.01 6.71
C VAL A 142 -31.80 3.52 6.80
N GLN A 143 -32.04 4.44 7.72
CA GLN A 143 -33.33 5.08 7.87
C GLN A 143 -33.42 6.30 6.95
N ILE A 144 -34.24 6.20 5.91
CA ILE A 144 -34.49 7.29 4.96
C ILE A 144 -35.67 8.12 5.43
N ARG A 145 -35.50 9.44 5.45
CA ARG A 145 -36.54 10.41 5.79
C ARG A 145 -36.84 11.31 4.60
N GLY A 146 -38.11 11.63 4.41
CA GLY A 146 -38.60 12.37 3.27
C GLY A 146 -38.63 11.53 1.99
N ASP A 147 -38.85 12.24 0.89
CA ASP A 147 -38.88 11.66 -0.44
C ASP A 147 -37.53 11.08 -0.85
N ALA A 148 -37.57 10.01 -1.64
CA ALA A 148 -36.37 9.37 -2.16
C ALA A 148 -36.47 9.08 -3.65
N PHE A 149 -35.32 8.96 -4.31
CA PHE A 149 -35.25 8.65 -5.73
C PHE A 149 -34.23 7.56 -6.01
N LEU A 150 -34.50 6.68 -6.97
CA LEU A 150 -33.55 5.68 -7.45
C LEU A 150 -33.10 6.02 -8.87
N GLY A 151 -31.80 5.97 -9.10
CA GLY A 151 -31.22 6.15 -10.42
C GLY A 151 -30.10 5.16 -10.70
N ARG A 152 -29.93 4.83 -11.98
CA ARG A 152 -28.84 3.98 -12.48
C ARG A 152 -27.85 4.81 -13.28
N LEU A 153 -26.57 4.46 -13.14
CA LEU A 153 -25.50 5.05 -13.93
C LEU A 153 -24.47 3.99 -14.30
N PHE A 154 -23.72 4.28 -15.35
CA PHE A 154 -22.46 3.63 -15.66
C PHE A 154 -21.35 4.65 -15.41
N ASP A 155 -20.30 4.25 -14.70
CA ASP A 155 -19.12 5.06 -14.47
C ASP A 155 -17.89 4.18 -14.25
N ASN A 156 -16.94 4.28 -15.18
CA ASN A 156 -15.69 3.54 -15.22
C ASN A 156 -14.45 4.44 -15.14
N ASP A 157 -14.56 5.63 -14.53
CA ASP A 157 -13.56 6.69 -14.45
C ASP A 157 -13.30 7.44 -15.78
N ASP A 158 -13.36 6.74 -16.93
CA ASP A 158 -13.14 7.33 -18.26
C ASP A 158 -14.43 7.89 -18.90
N ALA A 159 -15.58 7.32 -18.55
CA ALA A 159 -16.88 7.67 -19.12
C ALA A 159 -18.00 7.57 -18.07
N PHE A 160 -18.94 8.50 -18.16
CA PHE A 160 -20.14 8.54 -17.32
C PHE A 160 -21.39 8.53 -18.19
N VAL A 161 -22.35 7.67 -17.86
CA VAL A 161 -23.62 7.54 -18.60
C VAL A 161 -24.79 7.37 -17.65
N ARG A 162 -25.85 8.18 -17.83
CA ARG A 162 -27.15 7.94 -17.18
C ARG A 162 -27.91 6.84 -17.90
N MET A 163 -28.40 5.87 -17.13
CA MET A 163 -29.10 4.71 -17.67
C MET A 163 -30.54 4.67 -17.18
N ASP A 164 -31.42 4.04 -17.96
CA ASP A 164 -32.78 3.73 -17.54
C ASP A 164 -32.78 2.88 -16.27
N PHE A 165 -33.60 3.30 -15.30
CA PHE A 165 -33.99 2.55 -14.13
C PHE A 165 -35.51 2.60 -14.02
N ARG A 166 -36.16 1.48 -14.31
CA ARG A 166 -37.62 1.39 -14.41
C ARG A 166 -38.26 0.95 -13.10
N LEU A 167 -39.51 1.33 -12.89
CA LEU A 167 -40.28 0.91 -11.72
C LEU A 167 -40.43 -0.62 -11.65
N SER A 168 -40.52 -1.29 -12.80
CA SER A 168 -40.55 -2.76 -12.89
C SER A 168 -39.30 -3.44 -12.31
N GLU A 169 -38.19 -2.72 -12.16
CA GLU A 169 -36.94 -3.23 -11.60
C GLU A 169 -36.86 -3.05 -10.07
N VAL A 170 -37.82 -2.36 -9.46
CA VAL A 170 -37.89 -2.13 -8.01
C VAL A 170 -38.56 -3.34 -7.36
N SER A 171 -37.78 -4.40 -7.17
CA SER A 171 -38.22 -5.63 -6.52
C SER A 171 -37.10 -6.21 -5.67
N SER A 172 -37.43 -6.74 -4.49
CA SER A 172 -36.47 -7.47 -3.65
C SER A 172 -35.88 -8.71 -4.34
N ALA A 173 -36.58 -9.24 -5.35
CA ALA A 173 -36.11 -10.36 -6.18
C ALA A 173 -35.28 -9.93 -7.40
N ALA A 174 -35.10 -8.62 -7.64
CA ALA A 174 -34.37 -8.14 -8.80
C ALA A 174 -32.88 -8.54 -8.72
N PRO A 175 -32.25 -8.96 -9.83
CA PRO A 175 -30.86 -9.41 -9.83
C PRO A 175 -29.86 -8.38 -9.28
N TRP A 176 -30.12 -7.08 -9.51
CA TRP A 176 -29.27 -6.00 -9.03
C TRP A 176 -29.29 -5.88 -7.49
N VAL A 177 -30.41 -6.19 -6.84
CA VAL A 177 -30.54 -6.18 -5.37
C VAL A 177 -29.69 -7.30 -4.76
N ALA A 178 -29.79 -8.52 -5.33
CA ALA A 178 -28.96 -9.64 -4.90
C ALA A 178 -27.46 -9.36 -5.10
N ALA A 179 -27.10 -8.71 -6.22
CA ALA A 179 -25.73 -8.28 -6.48
C ALA A 179 -25.25 -7.24 -5.46
N ALA A 180 -26.08 -6.24 -5.12
CA ALA A 180 -25.78 -5.24 -4.11
C ALA A 180 -25.54 -5.86 -2.73
N ALA A 181 -26.46 -6.72 -2.27
CA ALA A 181 -26.31 -7.44 -1.00
C ALA A 181 -25.04 -8.29 -0.96
N ALA A 182 -24.71 -8.97 -2.07
CA ALA A 182 -23.49 -9.75 -2.18
C ALA A 182 -22.21 -8.87 -2.11
N GLN A 183 -22.22 -7.68 -2.73
CA GLN A 183 -21.12 -6.72 -2.63
C GLN A 183 -20.89 -6.27 -1.18
N VAL A 184 -21.96 -5.92 -0.46
CA VAL A 184 -21.84 -5.52 0.95
C VAL A 184 -21.33 -6.66 1.80
N ALA A 185 -21.88 -7.87 1.64
CA ALA A 185 -21.43 -9.05 2.38
C ALA A 185 -19.96 -9.39 2.10
N ARG A 186 -19.47 -9.21 0.87
CA ARG A 186 -18.04 -9.36 0.53
C ARG A 186 -17.20 -8.31 1.24
N ARG A 187 -17.62 -7.04 1.20
CA ARG A 187 -16.90 -5.94 1.85
C ARG A 187 -16.80 -6.14 3.37
N MET A 188 -17.89 -6.60 4.01
CA MET A 188 -17.88 -6.94 5.43
C MET A 188 -16.89 -8.07 5.72
N ARG A 189 -16.92 -9.17 4.95
CA ARG A 189 -15.94 -10.26 5.11
C ARG A 189 -14.50 -9.81 4.90
N GLN A 190 -14.23 -8.94 3.92
CA GLN A 190 -12.90 -8.37 3.70
C GLN A 190 -12.48 -7.45 4.86
N GLY A 191 -13.42 -6.67 5.40
CA GLY A 191 -13.21 -5.85 6.59
C GLY A 191 -12.88 -6.69 7.82
N ASP A 192 -13.63 -7.77 8.06
CA ASP A 192 -13.38 -8.74 9.13
C ASP A 192 -12.03 -9.43 8.94
N GLN A 193 -11.70 -9.85 7.72
CA GLN A 193 -10.38 -10.43 7.40
C GLN A 193 -9.24 -9.44 7.62
N ALA A 194 -9.43 -8.16 7.25
CA ALA A 194 -8.44 -7.11 7.51
C ALA A 194 -8.31 -6.82 9.01
N ALA A 195 -9.42 -6.79 9.75
CA ALA A 195 -9.42 -6.63 11.19
C ALA A 195 -8.76 -7.82 11.90
N ASP A 196 -9.04 -9.04 11.46
CA ASP A 196 -8.40 -10.27 11.93
C ASP A 196 -6.90 -10.28 11.61
N PHE A 197 -6.51 -9.86 10.41
CA PHE A 197 -5.11 -9.72 10.02
C PHE A 197 -4.40 -8.68 10.88
N LEU A 198 -5.00 -7.51 11.09
CA LEU A 198 -4.47 -6.46 11.98
C LEU A 198 -4.40 -6.94 13.43
N ALA A 199 -5.40 -7.68 13.91
CA ALA A 199 -5.42 -8.27 15.24
C ALA A 199 -4.34 -9.36 15.38
N GLN A 200 -4.11 -10.18 14.36
CA GLN A 200 -3.01 -11.15 14.30
C GLN A 200 -1.66 -10.45 14.29
N MET A 201 -1.49 -9.38 13.51
CA MET A 201 -0.29 -8.57 13.49
C MET A 201 -0.03 -7.89 14.84
N GLN A 202 -1.07 -7.34 15.48
CA GLN A 202 -0.97 -6.80 16.83
C GLN A 202 -0.67 -7.88 17.86
N ARG A 203 -1.23 -9.09 17.72
CA ARG A 203 -0.89 -10.26 18.55
C ARG A 203 0.55 -10.70 18.31
N GLN A 204 1.05 -10.71 17.08
CA GLN A 204 2.44 -11.01 16.77
C GLN A 204 3.37 -9.92 17.30
N GLN A 205 3.02 -8.64 17.17
CA GLN A 205 3.78 -7.55 17.77
C GLN A 205 3.74 -7.62 19.30
N ARG A 206 2.58 -7.91 19.90
CA ARG A 206 2.47 -8.16 21.35
C ARG A 206 3.26 -9.39 21.73
N GLN A 207 3.27 -10.47 20.96
CA GLN A 207 4.10 -11.66 21.18
C GLN A 207 5.59 -11.42 20.85
N GLN A 208 5.95 -10.43 20.04
CA GLN A 208 7.33 -9.98 19.87
C GLN A 208 7.76 -9.06 21.02
N LYS A 209 6.83 -8.30 21.61
CA LYS A 209 7.03 -7.50 22.84
C LYS A 209 6.91 -8.34 24.12
N LEU A 210 6.17 -9.45 24.10
CA LEU A 210 5.94 -10.44 25.16
C LEU A 210 6.74 -11.73 24.93
N ARG A 211 7.46 -11.84 23.81
CA ARG A 211 8.72 -12.59 23.81
C ARG A 211 9.42 -12.03 25.03
N PRO A 212 9.84 -12.86 26.00
CA PRO A 212 10.68 -12.33 27.05
C PRO A 212 11.74 -11.52 26.33
N ALA A 213 11.87 -10.23 26.67
CA ALA A 213 13.08 -9.51 26.36
C ALA A 213 14.17 -10.51 26.69
N VAL A 214 14.94 -10.92 25.67
CA VAL A 214 16.00 -11.93 25.78
C VAL A 214 16.55 -11.73 27.17
N THR A 215 16.31 -12.69 28.07
CA THR A 215 16.77 -12.64 29.45
C THR A 215 18.15 -12.07 29.36
N VAL A 216 18.41 -10.84 29.84
CA VAL A 216 19.61 -10.05 29.49
C VAL A 216 20.75 -11.04 29.47
N ARG A 217 21.15 -11.48 28.27
CA ARG A 217 22.09 -12.57 28.18
C ARG A 217 23.36 -11.86 28.57
N GLU A 218 23.81 -12.07 29.79
CA GLU A 218 25.08 -11.56 30.23
C GLU A 218 26.07 -11.96 29.14
N LEU A 219 26.53 -10.96 28.39
CA LEU A 219 27.49 -11.17 27.33
C LEU A 219 28.68 -11.84 28.01
N SER A 220 29.12 -12.97 27.45
CA SER A 220 30.34 -13.59 27.95
C SER A 220 31.47 -12.56 27.92
N PRO A 221 32.50 -12.68 28.77
CA PRO A 221 33.67 -11.81 28.69
C PRO A 221 34.19 -11.65 27.24
N ALA A 222 34.23 -12.74 26.46
CA ALA A 222 34.62 -12.72 25.05
C ALA A 222 33.67 -11.88 24.18
N GLU A 223 32.36 -12.00 24.37
CA GLU A 223 31.37 -11.24 23.61
C GLU A 223 31.43 -9.73 23.92
N ARG A 224 31.73 -9.37 25.18
CA ARG A 224 31.93 -7.96 25.57
C ARG A 224 33.14 -7.35 24.88
N GLU A 225 34.27 -8.06 24.87
CA GLU A 225 35.48 -7.62 24.16
C GLU A 225 35.24 -7.51 22.65
N LYS A 226 34.50 -8.45 22.05
CA LYS A 226 34.11 -8.35 20.63
C LYS A 226 33.25 -7.11 20.37
N GLU A 227 32.28 -6.78 21.22
CA GLU A 227 31.47 -5.56 21.06
C GLU A 227 32.28 -4.28 21.29
N ALA A 228 33.24 -4.29 22.22
CA ALA A 228 34.19 -3.19 22.37
C ALA A 228 35.02 -2.99 21.09
N GLY A 229 35.48 -4.09 20.47
CA GLY A 229 36.16 -4.05 19.17
C GLY A 229 35.27 -3.50 18.05
N ASN A 230 33.99 -3.86 18.02
CA ASN A 230 33.03 -3.29 17.07
C ASN A 230 32.85 -1.77 17.25
N ALA A 231 32.83 -1.31 18.50
CA ALA A 231 32.75 0.11 18.82
C ALA A 231 34.01 0.86 18.37
N ALA A 232 35.20 0.29 18.59
CA ALA A 232 36.46 0.85 18.11
C ALA A 232 36.52 0.95 16.58
N VAL A 233 36.05 -0.09 15.85
CA VAL A 233 35.90 -0.04 14.38
C VAL A 233 34.99 1.11 13.94
N LYS A 234 33.87 1.34 14.63
CA LYS A 234 32.96 2.45 14.33
C LYS A 234 33.60 3.82 14.61
N ALA A 235 34.46 3.90 15.61
CA ALA A 235 35.25 5.09 15.92
C ALA A 235 36.43 5.27 14.96
N GLY A 236 36.74 4.29 14.11
CA GLY A 236 37.88 4.31 13.19
C GLY A 236 39.22 4.01 13.86
N ASP A 237 39.22 3.56 15.11
CA ASP A 237 40.42 3.17 15.86
C ASP A 237 40.70 1.67 15.60
N TRP A 238 41.52 1.41 14.59
CA TRP A 238 41.79 0.05 14.12
C TRP A 238 42.72 -0.71 15.06
N GLU A 239 43.69 -0.05 15.69
CA GLU A 239 44.57 -0.61 16.69
C GLU A 239 43.78 -1.06 17.93
N ALA A 240 42.90 -0.20 18.46
CA ALA A 240 42.04 -0.57 19.59
C ALA A 240 41.09 -1.71 19.20
N ALA A 241 40.55 -1.70 17.98
CA ALA A 241 39.72 -2.78 17.48
C ALA A 241 40.47 -4.13 17.47
N VAL A 242 41.70 -4.17 16.97
CA VAL A 242 42.54 -5.38 16.99
C VAL A 242 42.81 -5.86 18.41
N ALA A 243 43.08 -4.96 19.34
CA ALA A 243 43.31 -5.30 20.74
C ALA A 243 42.07 -5.96 21.37
N CYS A 244 40.90 -5.33 21.22
CA CYS A 244 39.64 -5.86 21.75
C CYS A 244 39.24 -7.20 21.11
N TYR A 245 39.37 -7.37 19.79
CA TYR A 245 39.09 -8.66 19.17
C TYR A 245 40.10 -9.73 19.57
N SER A 246 41.35 -9.37 19.84
CA SER A 246 42.35 -10.32 20.35
C SER A 246 41.99 -10.79 21.75
N ALA A 247 41.62 -9.85 22.64
CA ALA A 247 41.11 -10.21 23.97
C ALA A 247 39.85 -11.10 23.89
N ALA A 248 38.96 -10.83 22.93
CA ALA A 248 37.80 -11.68 22.68
C ALA A 248 38.19 -13.12 22.28
N LEU A 249 39.20 -13.27 21.42
CA LEU A 249 39.67 -14.56 20.93
C LEU A 249 40.55 -15.31 21.95
N ASP A 250 41.22 -14.58 22.85
CA ASP A 250 41.94 -15.18 23.98
C ASP A 250 40.96 -15.81 24.98
N LEU A 251 39.78 -15.19 25.14
CA LEU A 251 38.70 -15.67 26.00
C LEU A 251 37.85 -16.77 25.33
N ASP A 252 37.63 -16.66 24.02
CA ASP A 252 36.93 -17.65 23.21
C ASP A 252 37.57 -17.78 21.81
N PRO A 253 38.51 -18.72 21.63
CA PRO A 253 39.15 -19.00 20.34
C PRO A 253 38.17 -19.47 19.26
N GLU A 254 36.97 -19.90 19.66
CA GLU A 254 35.93 -20.38 18.77
C GLU A 254 35.05 -19.28 18.18
N LEU A 255 35.25 -18.03 18.62
CA LEU A 255 34.43 -16.88 18.22
C LEU A 255 34.75 -16.39 16.80
N VAL A 256 34.20 -17.08 15.80
CA VAL A 256 34.39 -16.81 14.36
C VAL A 256 34.18 -15.34 14.00
N ALA A 257 33.17 -14.70 14.58
CA ALA A 257 32.87 -13.29 14.32
C ALA A 257 34.01 -12.35 14.75
N ALA A 258 34.68 -12.63 15.88
CA ALA A 258 35.80 -11.82 16.36
C ALA A 258 37.02 -12.00 15.45
N ALA A 259 37.36 -13.23 15.05
CA ALA A 259 38.45 -13.50 14.10
C ALA A 259 38.22 -12.82 12.75
N ASN A 260 37.00 -12.93 12.21
CA ASN A 260 36.68 -12.27 10.95
C ASN A 260 36.82 -10.74 11.07
N ASN A 261 36.28 -10.13 12.13
CA ASN A 261 36.36 -8.68 12.32
C ASN A 261 37.77 -8.19 12.64
N ARG A 262 38.59 -8.98 13.35
CA ARG A 262 40.01 -8.70 13.55
C ARG A 262 40.75 -8.71 12.21
N ALA A 263 40.48 -9.66 11.34
CA ALA A 263 41.07 -9.68 9.99
C ALA A 263 40.77 -8.40 9.20
N LEU A 264 39.55 -7.86 9.30
CA LEU A 264 39.22 -6.56 8.68
C LEU A 264 40.07 -5.44 9.26
N ALA A 265 40.17 -5.33 10.59
CA ALA A 265 40.95 -4.28 11.23
C ALA A 265 42.45 -4.41 10.88
N LEU A 266 42.98 -5.63 10.84
CA LEU A 266 44.36 -5.93 10.43
C LEU A 266 44.61 -5.52 8.96
N LEU A 267 43.67 -5.75 8.05
CA LEU A 267 43.78 -5.28 6.66
C LEU A 267 43.88 -3.75 6.58
N ARG A 268 43.09 -3.04 7.40
CA ARG A 268 43.14 -1.57 7.47
C ARG A 268 44.47 -1.04 8.00
N LEU A 269 45.16 -1.84 8.81
CA LEU A 269 46.49 -1.56 9.35
C LEU A 269 47.64 -2.04 8.45
N GLY A 270 47.35 -2.67 7.30
CA GLY A 270 48.39 -3.26 6.44
C GLY A 270 49.01 -4.55 6.99
N ARG A 271 48.45 -5.14 8.06
CA ARG A 271 48.93 -6.38 8.69
C ARG A 271 48.38 -7.60 7.96
N HIS A 272 48.77 -7.75 6.70
CA HIS A 272 48.15 -8.69 5.76
C HIS A 272 48.33 -10.17 6.11
N GLN A 273 49.51 -10.57 6.61
CA GLN A 273 49.77 -11.98 6.98
C GLN A 273 48.89 -12.44 8.13
N GLU A 274 48.69 -11.57 9.13
CA GLU A 274 47.83 -11.86 10.29
C GLU A 274 46.35 -11.89 9.89
N ALA A 275 45.93 -10.99 9.00
CA ALA A 275 44.57 -11.00 8.46
C ALA A 275 44.26 -12.29 7.69
N GLU A 276 45.20 -12.78 6.88
CA GLU A 276 45.04 -14.06 6.19
C GLU A 276 44.95 -15.24 7.15
N TRP A 277 45.78 -15.25 8.20
CA TRP A 277 45.73 -16.29 9.23
C TRP A 277 44.34 -16.36 9.87
N ASP A 278 43.81 -15.23 10.31
CA ASP A 278 42.47 -15.13 10.89
C ASP A 278 41.38 -15.58 9.92
N CYS A 279 41.45 -15.13 8.66
CA CYS A 279 40.48 -15.58 7.65
C CYS A 279 40.57 -17.08 7.37
N SER A 280 41.78 -17.65 7.39
CA SER A 280 41.96 -19.10 7.20
C SER A 280 41.35 -19.89 8.34
N LYS A 281 41.50 -19.41 9.59
CA LYS A 281 40.84 -20.01 10.76
C LYS A 281 39.32 -19.91 10.70
N VAL A 282 38.78 -18.80 10.21
CA VAL A 282 37.34 -18.67 9.95
C VAL A 282 36.89 -19.70 8.90
N LEU A 283 37.64 -19.86 7.81
CA LEU A 283 37.28 -20.75 6.70
C LEU A 283 37.48 -22.24 7.01
N GLU A 284 38.33 -22.59 7.97
CA GLU A 284 38.39 -23.97 8.52
C GLU A 284 37.05 -24.38 9.16
N LYS A 285 36.31 -23.42 9.75
CA LYS A 285 35.03 -23.66 10.43
C LYS A 285 33.83 -23.39 9.53
N GLU A 286 33.91 -22.33 8.74
CA GLU A 286 32.87 -21.87 7.84
C GLU A 286 33.44 -21.73 6.41
N PRO A 287 33.60 -22.85 5.67
CA PRO A 287 34.23 -22.83 4.35
C PRO A 287 33.54 -21.92 3.32
N SER A 288 32.25 -21.65 3.50
CA SER A 288 31.43 -20.78 2.65
C SER A 288 31.30 -19.35 3.17
N ASN A 289 32.15 -18.91 4.12
CA ASN A 289 32.09 -17.55 4.64
C ASN A 289 32.65 -16.53 3.62
N VAL A 290 31.74 -15.91 2.87
CA VAL A 290 32.06 -14.94 1.80
C VAL A 290 32.95 -13.79 2.29
N LYS A 291 32.70 -13.25 3.50
CA LYS A 291 33.50 -12.15 4.05
C LYS A 291 34.95 -12.57 4.31
N ALA A 292 35.15 -13.77 4.86
CA ALA A 292 36.49 -14.29 5.11
C ALA A 292 37.23 -14.60 3.79
N LEU A 293 36.54 -15.15 2.78
CA LEU A 293 37.12 -15.36 1.45
C LEU A 293 37.57 -14.04 0.81
N LEU A 294 36.72 -13.02 0.82
CA LEU A 294 37.05 -11.68 0.28
C LEU A 294 38.24 -11.07 1.03
N ARG A 295 38.22 -11.07 2.36
CA ARG A 295 39.30 -10.51 3.19
C ARG A 295 40.62 -11.26 2.99
N ARG A 296 40.57 -12.59 2.87
CA ARG A 296 41.75 -13.41 2.59
C ARG A 296 42.31 -13.15 1.20
N ALA A 297 41.45 -13.02 0.19
CA ALA A 297 41.86 -12.65 -1.16
C ALA A 297 42.59 -11.29 -1.16
N THR A 298 42.05 -10.30 -0.44
CA THR A 298 42.69 -8.99 -0.29
C THR A 298 44.06 -9.09 0.39
N ALA A 299 44.18 -9.86 1.47
CA ALA A 299 45.45 -10.10 2.16
C ALA A 299 46.50 -10.80 1.28
N ARG A 300 46.08 -11.82 0.53
CA ARG A 300 46.94 -12.59 -0.39
C ARG A 300 47.40 -11.75 -1.57
N SER A 301 46.50 -10.98 -2.16
CA SER A 301 46.80 -10.01 -3.22
C SER A 301 47.87 -9.01 -2.75
N ALA A 302 47.68 -8.41 -1.56
CA ALA A 302 48.63 -7.45 -0.99
C ALA A 302 50.02 -8.06 -0.66
N THR A 303 50.11 -9.38 -0.51
CA THR A 303 51.37 -10.10 -0.25
C THR A 303 51.94 -10.79 -1.48
N GLY A 304 51.41 -10.50 -2.68
CA GLY A 304 51.91 -11.05 -3.96
C GLY A 304 51.47 -12.47 -4.27
N ARG A 305 50.57 -13.05 -3.47
CA ARG A 305 49.99 -14.39 -3.67
C ARG A 305 48.76 -14.34 -4.55
N THR A 306 48.95 -13.83 -5.77
CA THR A 306 47.86 -13.53 -6.72
C THR A 306 47.05 -14.76 -7.11
N ALA A 307 47.70 -15.91 -7.34
CA ALA A 307 47.00 -17.14 -7.73
C ALA A 307 46.02 -17.62 -6.64
N GLU A 308 46.43 -17.55 -5.37
CA GLU A 308 45.58 -17.95 -4.23
C GLU A 308 44.46 -16.93 -4.00
N ALA A 309 44.73 -15.63 -4.20
CA ALA A 309 43.70 -14.60 -4.14
C ALA A 309 42.63 -14.80 -5.22
N VAL A 310 43.03 -15.11 -6.45
CA VAL A 310 42.12 -15.44 -7.56
C VAL A 310 41.25 -16.64 -7.21
N SER A 311 41.81 -17.69 -6.61
CA SER A 311 41.05 -18.87 -6.17
C SER A 311 39.98 -18.50 -5.12
N ASP A 312 40.32 -17.67 -4.14
CA ASP A 312 39.35 -17.23 -3.12
C ASP A 312 38.22 -16.38 -3.74
N LEU A 313 38.54 -15.49 -4.68
CA LEU A 313 37.55 -14.66 -5.38
C LEU A 313 36.63 -15.49 -6.28
N GLN A 314 37.17 -16.51 -6.96
CA GLN A 314 36.36 -17.46 -7.73
C GLN A 314 35.39 -18.24 -6.85
N ALA A 315 35.82 -18.64 -5.64
CA ALA A 315 34.93 -19.26 -4.67
C ALA A 315 33.81 -18.30 -4.23
N VAL A 316 34.10 -17.01 -4.05
CA VAL A 316 33.07 -16.00 -3.78
C VAL A 316 32.07 -15.89 -4.93
N ILE A 317 32.53 -15.84 -6.19
CA ILE A 317 31.63 -15.77 -7.36
C ILE A 317 30.79 -17.05 -7.51
N ALA A 318 31.32 -18.21 -7.14
CA ALA A 318 30.56 -19.45 -7.14
C ALA A 318 29.43 -19.44 -6.09
N LEU A 319 29.65 -18.83 -4.93
CA LEU A 319 28.65 -18.68 -3.86
C LEU A 319 27.67 -17.53 -4.13
N GLU A 320 28.18 -16.41 -4.66
CA GLU A 320 27.45 -15.18 -4.94
C GLU A 320 27.79 -14.66 -6.35
N PRO A 321 27.10 -15.14 -7.40
CA PRO A 321 27.39 -14.78 -8.80
C PRO A 321 27.31 -13.28 -9.14
N HIS A 322 26.62 -12.50 -8.29
CA HIS A 322 26.43 -11.06 -8.46
C HIS A 322 27.27 -10.21 -7.50
N ASN A 323 28.27 -10.80 -6.83
CA ASN A 323 29.15 -10.07 -5.92
C ASN A 323 30.09 -9.12 -6.70
N LYS A 324 29.75 -7.83 -6.69
CA LYS A 324 30.47 -6.79 -7.45
C LYS A 324 31.90 -6.59 -6.97
N GLU A 325 32.15 -6.75 -5.67
CA GLU A 325 33.48 -6.58 -5.08
C GLU A 325 34.42 -7.69 -5.58
N ALA A 326 33.97 -8.95 -5.50
CA ALA A 326 34.75 -10.08 -5.99
C ALA A 326 35.05 -9.97 -7.48
N ALA A 327 34.06 -9.60 -8.30
CA ALA A 327 34.23 -9.45 -9.74
C ALA A 327 35.23 -8.33 -10.08
N ALA A 328 35.18 -7.21 -9.35
CA ALA A 328 36.09 -6.09 -9.54
C ALA A 328 37.53 -6.44 -9.15
N GLU A 329 37.73 -7.10 -8.02
CA GLU A 329 39.08 -7.54 -7.59
C GLU A 329 39.65 -8.62 -8.53
N LEU A 330 38.82 -9.55 -9.01
CA LEU A 330 39.25 -10.57 -9.97
C LEU A 330 39.73 -9.95 -11.29
N ALA A 331 39.01 -8.93 -11.79
CA ALA A 331 39.37 -8.22 -13.01
C ALA A 331 40.71 -7.47 -12.89
N LYS A 332 41.03 -6.94 -11.69
CA LYS A 332 42.33 -6.28 -11.43
C LYS A 332 43.50 -7.25 -11.41
N LEU A 333 43.24 -8.51 -11.01
CA LEU A 333 44.26 -9.55 -10.85
C LEU A 333 44.42 -10.45 -12.09
N ALA A 334 43.56 -10.28 -13.10
CA ALA A 334 43.66 -11.02 -14.35
C ALA A 334 44.94 -10.63 -15.12
N PRO A 335 45.67 -11.60 -15.70
CA PRO A 335 46.82 -11.28 -16.55
C PRO A 335 46.36 -10.48 -17.78
N PRO A 336 47.22 -9.59 -18.33
CA PRO A 336 46.90 -8.90 -19.58
C PRO A 336 46.62 -9.93 -20.69
N PRO A 337 45.68 -9.63 -21.61
CA PRO A 337 45.39 -10.54 -22.71
C PRO A 337 46.67 -10.85 -23.50
N PRO A 338 46.88 -12.10 -23.93
CA PRO A 338 48.07 -12.45 -24.69
C PRO A 338 48.15 -11.58 -25.94
N THR A 339 49.26 -10.88 -26.12
CA THR A 339 49.57 -10.18 -27.37
C THR A 339 49.72 -11.22 -28.46
N VAL A 340 48.70 -11.34 -29.32
CA VAL A 340 48.78 -12.18 -30.51
C VAL A 340 49.69 -11.45 -31.50
N ASP A 341 50.95 -11.88 -31.61
CA ASP A 341 51.85 -11.44 -32.66
C ASP A 341 51.30 -11.91 -34.02
N VAL A 342 50.63 -11.00 -34.72
CA VAL A 342 50.16 -11.21 -36.09
C VAL A 342 51.37 -11.13 -37.02
N LYS A 343 52.16 -12.21 -37.15
CA LYS A 343 53.21 -12.28 -38.18
C LYS A 343 53.23 -13.51 -39.09
N ASP A 344 52.50 -14.58 -38.83
CA ASP A 344 52.55 -15.77 -39.69
C ASP A 344 51.16 -16.20 -40.19
N ALA A 345 50.59 -15.45 -41.14
CA ALA A 345 49.35 -15.86 -41.83
C ALA A 345 49.22 -15.32 -43.26
N THR A 346 50.28 -15.31 -44.07
CA THR A 346 50.14 -15.05 -45.54
C THR A 346 50.94 -15.97 -46.46
N ALA A 347 51.42 -17.13 -46.00
CA ALA A 347 52.13 -18.06 -46.87
C ALA A 347 51.69 -19.51 -46.66
N ALA A 348 50.53 -19.87 -47.21
CA ALA A 348 50.23 -21.21 -47.75
C ALA A 348 48.73 -21.34 -48.04
N ASP A 349 48.28 -20.90 -49.21
CA ASP A 349 47.19 -21.62 -49.90
C ASP A 349 47.10 -21.22 -51.37
N ASN A 350 47.90 -21.86 -52.22
CA ASN A 350 47.45 -22.23 -53.56
C ASN A 350 48.42 -23.22 -54.21
N THR A 351 48.30 -24.49 -53.82
CA THR A 351 48.76 -25.59 -54.66
C THR A 351 47.83 -26.79 -54.52
N ALA A 352 47.32 -27.24 -55.66
CA ALA A 352 46.77 -28.57 -55.96
C ALA A 352 45.35 -28.90 -55.51
N ALA A 353 44.42 -28.97 -56.47
CA ALA A 353 43.84 -30.22 -57.01
C ALA A 353 42.67 -29.83 -57.95
N GLN A 354 42.90 -29.92 -59.26
CA GLN A 354 42.34 -30.91 -60.21
C GLN A 354 41.08 -30.44 -60.92
#